data_AF-A0A3N5NW26-F1
#
_entry.id   AF-A0A3N5NW26-F1
#
_cell.length_a   1.000
_cell.length_b   1.000
_cell.length_c   1.000
_cell.angle_alpha   90.00
_cell.angle_beta   90.00
_cell.angle_gamma   90.00
#
_symmetry.space_group_name_H-M   'P 1'
#
loop_
_entity.id
_entity.type
_entity.pdbx_description
1 polymer ?
#
loop_
_entity_poly.entity_id
_entity_poly.type
_entity_poly.pdbx_seq_one_letter_code
_entity_poly.pdbx_strand_id
1 'polypeptide(L)'
;GLIGGMGMAPSADIGDLHGLFQPCHGTAPDIAGRGLANPTAMILSGAMMLEWLGERHNVEACATAAALLRQAVEDAFAEGDLVTPENGGTAGTADVAARIRARLEQRPVITEVRA
;
A
#
# COMPACT_ATOMS: atom_id res chain seq x y z
N GLY A 1 18.19 5.24 6.31
CA GLY A 1 17.07 6.07 6.82
C GLY A 1 16.32 5.29 7.87
N LEU A 2 15.64 5.97 8.81
CA LEU A 2 14.93 5.34 9.95
C LEU A 2 13.72 4.46 9.56
N ILE A 3 13.13 4.64 8.37
CA ILE A 3 11.83 4.05 7.97
C ILE A 3 11.95 2.91 6.91
N GLY A 4 13.16 2.45 6.57
CA GLY A 4 13.31 1.34 5.60
C GLY A 4 13.19 1.70 4.11
N GLY A 5 13.36 2.99 3.77
CA GLY A 5 13.40 3.51 2.38
C GLY A 5 12.24 4.45 2.05
N MET A 6 12.42 5.32 1.04
CA MET A 6 11.35 6.26 0.62
C MET A 6 10.11 5.54 0.07
N GLY A 7 10.28 4.34 -0.48
CA GLY A 7 9.20 3.51 -1.02
C GLY A 7 8.23 2.94 0.03
N MET A 8 8.48 3.17 1.33
CA MET A 8 7.66 2.65 2.44
C MET A 8 6.82 3.73 3.13
N ALA A 9 6.97 5.00 2.76
CA ALA A 9 6.31 6.12 3.43
C ALA A 9 5.07 6.61 2.66
N PRO A 10 3.84 6.22 3.06
CA PRO A 10 2.62 6.84 2.56
C PRO A 10 2.42 8.23 3.19
N SER A 11 1.63 9.09 2.54
CA SER A 11 1.18 10.36 3.10
C SER A 11 -0.27 10.67 2.73
N ALA A 12 -0.84 11.58 3.52
CA ALA A 12 -2.14 12.17 3.26
C ALA A 12 -2.17 13.64 3.68
N ASP A 13 -2.75 14.48 2.82
CA ASP A 13 -3.10 15.85 3.12
C ASP A 13 -4.63 15.92 3.30
N ILE A 14 -5.08 16.10 4.54
CA ILE A 14 -6.51 16.05 4.92
C ILE A 14 -7.01 17.47 5.18
N GLY A 15 -8.03 17.90 4.41
CA GLY A 15 -8.79 19.12 4.66
C GLY A 15 -10.23 18.82 5.08
N ASP A 16 -11.00 19.88 5.35
CA ASP A 16 -12.37 19.78 5.88
C ASP A 16 -13.33 19.02 4.94
N LEU A 17 -13.11 19.16 3.63
CA LEU A 17 -13.98 18.61 2.59
C LEU A 17 -13.35 17.46 1.81
N HIS A 18 -12.04 17.50 1.59
CA HIS A 18 -11.32 16.62 0.68
C HIS A 18 -10.02 16.12 1.33
N GLY A 19 -9.57 14.92 0.93
CA GLY A 19 -8.25 14.39 1.25
C GLY A 19 -7.48 14.05 -0.02
N LEU A 20 -6.16 14.29 -0.01
CA LEU A 20 -5.22 13.87 -1.05
C LEU A 20 -4.30 12.81 -0.47
N PHE A 21 -4.20 11.65 -1.11
CA PHE A 21 -3.40 10.53 -0.65
C PHE A 21 -2.34 10.19 -1.70
N GLN A 22 -1.08 10.22 -1.31
CA GLN A 22 0.05 10.03 -2.22
C GLN A 22 1.24 9.40 -1.49
N PRO A 23 2.19 8.75 -2.17
CA PRO A 23 3.45 8.40 -1.54
C PRO A 23 4.28 9.65 -1.27
N CYS A 24 5.15 9.63 -0.25
CA CYS A 24 6.07 10.74 0.02
C CYS A 24 7.13 10.96 -1.08
N HIS A 25 7.37 9.96 -1.92
CA HIS A 25 8.37 10.01 -2.97
C HIS A 25 7.82 10.56 -4.30
N GLY A 26 8.72 11.04 -5.16
CA GLY A 26 8.38 11.50 -6.51
C GLY A 26 8.28 10.36 -7.54
N THR A 27 8.45 10.71 -8.81
CA THR A 27 8.23 9.83 -9.98
C THR A 27 9.34 8.83 -10.27
N ALA A 28 10.50 8.94 -9.60
CA ALA A 28 11.68 8.09 -9.79
C ALA A 28 12.11 7.96 -11.28
N PRO A 29 12.41 9.08 -11.97
CA PRO A 29 12.64 9.10 -13.42
C PRO A 29 13.88 8.30 -13.87
N ASP A 30 14.87 8.14 -12.99
CA ASP A 30 16.10 7.37 -13.19
C ASP A 30 15.89 5.85 -13.28
N ILE A 31 14.77 5.37 -12.74
CA ILE A 31 14.37 3.96 -12.76
C ILE A 31 13.08 3.70 -13.56
N ALA A 32 12.56 4.71 -14.25
CA ALA A 32 11.37 4.58 -15.07
C ALA A 32 11.53 3.49 -16.14
N GLY A 33 10.50 2.65 -16.31
CA GLY A 33 10.50 1.54 -17.26
C GLY A 33 11.39 0.34 -16.89
N ARG A 34 12.10 0.38 -15.74
CA ARG A 34 13.00 -0.70 -15.31
C ARG A 34 12.38 -1.67 -14.31
N GLY A 35 11.15 -1.39 -13.84
CA GLY A 35 10.44 -2.25 -12.89
C GLY A 35 11.09 -2.33 -11.51
N LEU A 36 11.90 -1.34 -11.12
CA LEU A 36 12.67 -1.35 -9.86
C LEU A 36 11.98 -0.57 -8.72
N ALA A 37 10.90 0.14 -9.01
CA ALA A 37 10.23 0.96 -8.00
C ALA A 37 9.53 0.08 -6.95
N ASN A 38 9.72 0.37 -5.67
CA ASN A 38 8.93 -0.21 -4.59
C ASN A 38 7.54 0.46 -4.56
N PRO A 39 6.43 -0.28 -4.84
CA PRO A 39 5.08 0.29 -4.91
C PRO A 39 4.41 0.45 -3.54
N THR A 40 5.09 0.07 -2.45
CA THR A 40 4.45 -0.09 -1.13
C THR A 40 3.82 1.20 -0.60
N ALA A 41 4.53 2.33 -0.66
CA ALA A 41 4.01 3.63 -0.22
C ALA A 41 2.73 4.01 -0.99
N MET A 42 2.70 3.79 -2.31
CA MET A 42 1.50 4.07 -3.12
C MET A 42 0.31 3.21 -2.68
N ILE A 43 0.54 1.91 -2.44
CA ILE A 43 -0.51 0.98 -1.98
C ILE A 43 -1.04 1.40 -0.61
N LEU A 44 -0.15 1.74 0.33
CA LEU A 44 -0.52 2.18 1.66
C LEU A 44 -1.24 3.54 1.65
N SER A 45 -0.89 4.46 0.76
CA SER A 45 -1.66 5.70 0.55
C SER A 45 -3.07 5.40 0.04
N GLY A 46 -3.23 4.41 -0.84
CA GLY A 46 -4.55 3.90 -1.24
C GLY A 46 -5.34 3.30 -0.06
N ALA A 47 -4.66 2.61 0.86
CA ALA A 47 -5.30 2.11 2.09
C ALA A 47 -5.76 3.25 3.01
N MET A 48 -4.94 4.29 3.19
CA MET A 48 -5.32 5.50 3.95
C MET A 48 -6.54 6.19 3.32
N MET A 49 -6.61 6.26 1.98
CA MET A 49 -7.77 6.82 1.27
C MET A 49 -9.04 6.03 1.56
N LEU A 50 -8.99 4.70 1.50
CA LEU A 50 -10.14 3.83 1.78
C LEU A 50 -10.59 3.96 3.24
N GLU A 51 -9.66 4.03 4.17
CA GLU A 51 -9.95 4.24 5.60
C GLU A 51 -10.68 5.58 5.80
N TRP A 52 -10.13 6.66 5.23
CA TRP A 52 -10.75 7.98 5.29
C TRP A 52 -12.15 8.05 4.65
N LEU A 53 -12.34 7.41 3.49
CA LEU A 53 -13.65 7.32 2.85
C LEU A 53 -14.64 6.52 3.71
N GLY A 54 -14.19 5.41 4.29
CA GLY A 54 -14.98 4.57 5.19
C GLY A 54 -15.46 5.34 6.42
N GLU A 55 -14.56 6.08 7.07
CA GLU A 55 -14.89 6.93 8.21
C GLU A 55 -15.80 8.10 7.82
N ARG A 56 -15.46 8.82 6.76
CA ARG A 56 -16.18 10.05 6.36
C ARG A 56 -17.58 9.79 5.85
N HIS A 57 -17.80 8.68 5.16
CA HIS A 57 -19.07 8.35 4.54
C HIS A 57 -19.79 7.16 5.20
N ASN A 58 -19.25 6.64 6.31
CA ASN A 58 -19.77 5.47 7.02
C ASN A 58 -19.93 4.25 6.10
N VAL A 59 -18.91 3.98 5.27
CA VAL A 59 -18.88 2.86 4.31
C VAL A 59 -17.96 1.76 4.85
N GLU A 60 -18.54 0.78 5.54
CA GLU A 60 -17.81 -0.31 6.19
C GLU A 60 -16.88 -1.05 5.22
N ALA A 61 -17.34 -1.31 3.99
CA ALA A 61 -16.54 -1.99 2.97
C ALA A 61 -15.20 -1.28 2.68
N CYS A 62 -15.17 0.06 2.75
CA CYS A 62 -13.94 0.84 2.57
C CYS A 62 -13.00 0.67 3.77
N ALA A 63 -13.52 0.74 5.00
CA ALA A 63 -12.73 0.50 6.21
C ALA A 63 -12.16 -0.94 6.25
N THR A 64 -12.97 -1.93 5.87
CA THR A 64 -12.52 -3.32 5.72
C THR A 64 -11.41 -3.41 4.66
N ALA A 65 -11.61 -2.85 3.47
CA ALA A 65 -10.61 -2.90 2.40
C ALA A 65 -9.28 -2.25 2.80
N ALA A 66 -9.31 -1.13 3.53
CA ALA A 66 -8.12 -0.49 4.07
C ALA A 66 -7.35 -1.40 5.04
N ALA A 67 -8.05 -2.00 6.01
CA ALA A 67 -7.46 -2.94 6.95
C ALA A 67 -6.90 -4.18 6.24
N LEU A 68 -7.59 -4.67 5.20
CA LEU A 68 -7.12 -5.76 4.38
C LEU A 68 -5.79 -5.40 3.69
N LEU A 69 -5.71 -4.25 3.02
CA LEU A 69 -4.49 -3.81 2.34
C LEU A 69 -3.31 -3.61 3.30
N ARG A 70 -3.52 -2.95 4.45
CA ARG A 70 -2.46 -2.73 5.45
C ARG A 70 -1.85 -4.05 5.93
N GLN A 71 -2.70 -5.01 6.31
CA GLN A 71 -2.24 -6.32 6.77
C GLN A 71 -1.55 -7.11 5.65
N ALA A 72 -2.05 -7.05 4.41
CA ALA A 72 -1.41 -7.75 3.30
C ALA A 72 -0.02 -7.20 2.97
N VAL A 73 0.21 -5.89 3.15
CA VAL A 73 1.54 -5.29 3.06
C VAL A 73 2.43 -5.79 4.19
N GLU A 74 1.95 -5.77 5.43
CA GLU A 74 2.71 -6.27 6.59
C GLU A 74 3.13 -7.74 6.40
N ASP A 75 2.18 -8.61 6.05
CA ASP A 75 2.41 -10.04 5.81
C ASP A 75 3.32 -10.31 4.60
N ALA A 76 3.37 -9.40 3.62
CA ALA A 76 4.25 -9.52 2.46
C ALA A 76 5.72 -9.36 2.85
N PHE A 77 6.02 -8.54 3.85
CA PHE A 77 7.38 -8.26 4.32
C PHE A 77 7.75 -9.02 5.61
N ALA A 78 6.81 -9.67 6.28
CA ALA A 78 7.00 -10.33 7.58
C ALA A 78 8.12 -11.39 7.60
N GLU A 79 8.33 -12.11 6.48
CA GLU A 79 9.38 -13.14 6.36
C GLU A 79 10.79 -12.55 6.15
N GLY A 80 10.89 -11.26 5.80
CA GLY A 80 12.16 -10.56 5.58
C GLY A 80 12.91 -10.94 4.29
N ASP A 81 12.33 -11.80 3.44
CA ASP A 81 12.93 -12.25 2.17
C ASP A 81 12.60 -11.33 0.98
N LEU A 82 11.54 -10.52 1.10
CA LEU A 82 11.14 -9.52 0.12
C LEU A 82 11.94 -8.22 0.30
N VAL A 83 13.16 -8.19 -0.25
CA VAL A 83 14.07 -7.03 -0.11
C VAL A 83 14.10 -6.22 -1.41
N THR A 84 13.72 -4.94 -1.33
CA THR A 84 13.66 -4.03 -2.48
C THR A 84 15.02 -3.40 -2.83
N PRO A 85 15.22 -2.88 -4.05
CA PRO A 85 16.49 -2.32 -4.51
C PRO A 85 17.07 -1.22 -3.62
N GLU A 86 16.23 -0.34 -3.06
CA GLU A 86 16.67 0.73 -2.16
C GLU A 86 17.21 0.22 -0.82
N ASN A 87 16.93 -1.04 -0.48
CA ASN A 87 17.44 -1.75 0.68
C ASN A 87 18.51 -2.80 0.32
N GLY A 88 19.02 -2.78 -0.91
CA GLY A 88 20.08 -3.68 -1.37
C GLY A 88 19.62 -5.05 -1.88
N GLY A 89 18.31 -5.25 -2.05
CA GLY A 89 17.74 -6.48 -2.61
C GLY A 89 17.43 -6.37 -4.11
N THR A 90 16.65 -7.32 -4.60
CA THR A 90 16.32 -7.46 -6.03
C THR A 90 14.81 -7.43 -6.32
N ALA A 91 13.96 -7.35 -5.29
CA ALA A 91 12.51 -7.39 -5.45
C ALA A 91 11.98 -6.10 -6.07
N GLY A 92 11.62 -6.16 -7.35
CA GLY A 92 11.10 -5.02 -8.10
C GLY A 92 9.60 -4.81 -7.91
N THR A 93 9.05 -3.91 -8.71
CA THR A 93 7.62 -3.52 -8.67
C THR A 93 6.69 -4.72 -8.76
N ALA A 94 6.97 -5.64 -9.70
CA ALA A 94 6.13 -6.82 -9.92
C ALA A 94 6.21 -7.82 -8.77
N ASP A 95 7.41 -8.02 -8.20
CA ASP A 95 7.62 -8.97 -7.10
C ASP A 95 6.85 -8.53 -5.84
N VAL A 96 6.99 -7.26 -5.48
CA VAL A 96 6.29 -6.68 -4.32
C VAL A 96 4.77 -6.72 -4.53
N ALA A 97 4.29 -6.29 -5.70
CA ALA A 97 2.86 -6.31 -6.00
C ALA A 97 2.28 -7.73 -6.00
N ALA A 98 3.01 -8.70 -6.56
CA ALA A 98 2.60 -10.10 -6.59
C ALA A 98 2.52 -10.70 -5.18
N ARG A 99 3.51 -10.40 -4.31
CA ARG A 99 3.50 -10.89 -2.92
C ARG A 99 2.33 -10.31 -2.14
N ILE A 100 2.09 -9.00 -2.22
CA ILE A 100 0.96 -8.34 -1.55
C ILE A 100 -0.37 -8.92 -2.05
N ARG A 101 -0.53 -9.09 -3.37
CA ARG A 101 -1.72 -9.71 -3.96
C ARG A 101 -1.93 -11.13 -3.42
N ALA A 102 -0.89 -11.94 -3.33
CA ALA A 102 -1.00 -13.30 -2.79
C ALA A 102 -1.48 -13.30 -1.33
N ARG A 103 -1.02 -12.35 -0.50
CA ARG A 103 -1.50 -12.19 0.89
C ARG A 103 -2.97 -11.75 0.96
N LEU A 104 -3.41 -10.90 0.02
CA LEU A 104 -4.83 -10.51 -0.08
C LEU A 104 -5.72 -11.69 -0.46
N GLU A 105 -5.31 -12.50 -1.43
CA GLU A 105 -6.11 -13.62 -1.95
C GLU A 105 -6.24 -14.79 -0.97
N GLN A 106 -5.32 -14.91 0.00
CA GLN A 106 -5.40 -15.91 1.06
C GLN A 106 -6.50 -15.60 2.10
N ARG A 107 -7.21 -14.48 1.96
CA ARG A 107 -8.17 -13.99 2.95
C ARG A 107 -9.60 -14.15 2.43
N PRO A 108 -10.54 -14.54 3.30
CA PRO A 108 -11.93 -14.74 2.89
C PRO A 108 -12.50 -13.42 2.36
N VAL A 109 -13.07 -13.46 1.15
CA VAL A 109 -13.86 -12.37 0.60
C VAL A 109 -15.08 -12.21 1.49
N ILE A 110 -15.15 -11.11 2.26
CA ILE A 110 -16.36 -10.78 3.02
C ILE A 110 -17.46 -10.47 2.00
N THR A 111 -18.30 -11.46 1.73
CA THR A 111 -19.42 -11.40 0.80
C THR A 111 -20.71 -11.14 1.56
N GLU A 112 -20.76 -10.13 2.43
CA GLU A 112 -22.02 -9.62 2.96
C GLU A 112 -21.91 -8.11 3.17
N VAL A 113 -22.06 -7.34 2.09
CA VAL A 113 -22.53 -5.97 2.22
C VAL A 113 -24.04 -6.08 2.42
N ARG A 114 -24.51 -6.05 3.67
CA ARG A 114 -25.94 -5.87 3.93
C ARG A 114 -26.30 -4.44 3.53
N ALA A 115 -27.15 -4.34 2.52
CA ALA A 115 -27.80 -3.11 2.08
C ALA A 115 -28.77 -2.58 3.14
#